data_AF-A0A6S6WIU2-F1
#
_entry.id   AF-A0A6S6WIU2-F1
#
_cell.length_a   1.000
_cell.length_b   1.000
_cell.length_c   1.000
_cell.angle_alpha   90.00
_cell.angle_beta   90.00
_cell.angle_gamma   90.00
#
_symmetry.space_group_name_H-M   'P 1'
#
loop_
_entity.id
_entity.type
_entity.pdbx_description
1 polymer ?
#
loop_
_entity_poly.entity_id
_entity_poly.type
_entity_poly.pdbx_seq_one_letter_code
_entity_poly.pdbx_strand_id
1 'polypeptide(L)'
;MDSNKIKKELAQRGFDFSMLAKALGKSPSLISKVASRKARSHSVAHAIAKALGHPIEEVFPDVESYHRPTPSSKIERDQKERELVALLNDKS
;
A
#
# COMPACT_ATOMS: atom_id res chain seq x y z
N MET A 1 -5.49 -12.82 1.87
CA MET A 1 -5.02 -13.51 3.11
C MET A 1 -5.53 -12.81 4.38
N ASP A 2 -5.73 -13.52 5.49
CA ASP A 2 -6.14 -12.92 6.78
C ASP A 2 -4.93 -12.41 7.60
N SER A 3 -5.19 -11.63 8.66
CA SER A 3 -4.13 -10.99 9.45
C SER A 3 -3.21 -11.98 10.17
N ASN A 4 -3.72 -13.15 10.56
CA ASN A 4 -2.90 -14.16 11.24
C ASN A 4 -1.92 -14.81 10.26
N LYS A 5 -2.36 -15.11 9.04
CA LYS A 5 -1.48 -15.64 7.98
C LYS A 5 -0.40 -14.62 7.59
N ILE A 6 -0.77 -13.35 7.42
CA ILE A 6 0.19 -12.25 7.17
C ILE A 6 1.27 -12.21 8.26
N LYS A 7 0.87 -12.24 9.54
CA LYS A 7 1.80 -12.21 10.66
C LYS A 7 2.73 -13.43 10.68
N LYS A 8 2.19 -14.62 10.41
CA LYS A 8 2.95 -15.88 10.38
C LYS A 8 4.00 -15.87 9.26
N GLU A 9 3.62 -15.45 8.06
CA GLU A 9 4.54 -15.42 6.91
C GLU A 9 5.61 -14.33 7.04
N LEU A 10 5.26 -13.16 7.59
CA LEU A 10 6.28 -12.16 7.96
C LEU A 10 7.29 -12.73 8.94
N ALA A 11 6.82 -13.41 9.99
CA ALA A 11 7.70 -14.02 10.99
C ALA A 11 8.60 -15.11 10.39
N GLN A 12 8.09 -15.93 9.46
CA GLN A 12 8.90 -16.91 8.72
C GLN A 12 10.02 -16.28 7.91
N ARG A 13 9.86 -15.01 7.50
CA ARG A 13 10.86 -14.23 6.76
C ARG A 13 11.76 -13.40 7.69
N GLY A 14 11.60 -13.52 9.01
CA GLY A 14 12.37 -12.75 9.98
C GLY A 14 11.91 -11.30 10.13
N PHE A 15 10.68 -10.97 9.73
CA PHE A 15 10.09 -9.65 9.86
C PHE A 15 8.94 -9.65 10.88
N ASP A 16 8.75 -8.51 11.55
CA ASP A 16 7.57 -8.26 12.36
C ASP A 16 6.92 -6.90 12.03
N PHE A 17 5.76 -6.63 12.63
CA PHE A 17 5.05 -5.36 12.42
C PHE A 17 5.81 -4.15 12.99
N SER A 18 6.66 -4.33 14.00
CA SER A 18 7.46 -3.25 14.58
C SER A 18 8.58 -2.84 13.63
N MET A 19 9.21 -3.79 12.94
CA MET A 19 10.20 -3.56 11.90
C MET A 19 9.60 -2.81 10.72
N LEU A 20 8.43 -3.24 10.23
CA LEU A 20 7.69 -2.54 9.17
C LEU A 20 7.31 -1.12 9.60
N ALA A 21 6.80 -0.96 10.83
CA ALA A 21 6.45 0.34 11.38
C ALA A 21 7.64 1.31 11.41
N LYS A 22 8.79 0.84 11.92
CA LYS A 22 10.04 1.60 11.97
C LYS A 22 10.53 1.97 10.57
N ALA A 23 10.52 1.03 9.62
CA ALA A 23 10.94 1.27 8.25
C ALA A 23 10.05 2.28 7.51
N LEU A 24 8.76 2.33 7.84
CA LEU A 24 7.79 3.24 7.20
C LEU A 24 7.60 4.57 7.95
N GLY A 25 8.22 4.74 9.11
CA GLY A 25 7.95 5.88 10.00
C GLY A 25 6.49 5.96 10.44
N LYS A 26 5.85 4.81 10.66
CA LYS A 26 4.45 4.68 11.09
C LYS A 26 4.35 4.00 12.45
N SER A 27 3.17 4.03 13.06
CA SER A 27 2.94 3.32 14.31
C SER A 27 2.69 1.82 14.06
N PRO A 28 3.17 0.90 14.93
CA PRO A 28 2.86 -0.53 14.83
C PRO A 28 1.35 -0.82 14.87
N SER A 29 0.59 0.02 15.58
CA SER A 29 -0.88 -0.04 15.60
C SER A 29 -1.49 0.15 14.21
N LEU A 30 -0.97 1.09 13.42
CA LEU A 30 -1.45 1.30 12.05
C LEU A 30 -1.19 0.05 11.18
N ILE A 31 0.00 -0.56 11.30
CA ILE A 31 0.35 -1.77 10.56
C ILE A 31 -0.63 -2.90 10.90
N SER A 32 -0.88 -3.13 12.20
CA SER A 32 -1.82 -4.14 12.68
C SER A 32 -3.25 -3.87 12.19
N LYS A 33 -3.71 -2.62 12.23
CA LYS A 33 -5.03 -2.23 11.72
C LYS A 33 -5.16 -2.43 10.21
N VAL A 34 -4.12 -2.16 9.44
CA VAL A 34 -4.13 -2.39 7.98
C VAL A 34 -4.12 -3.88 7.67
N ALA A 35 -3.26 -4.68 8.32
CA ALA A 35 -3.23 -6.14 8.16
C ALA A 35 -4.59 -6.79 8.50
N SER A 36 -5.29 -6.25 9.50
CA SER A 36 -6.64 -6.68 9.91
C SER A 36 -7.79 -5.97 9.17
N ARG A 37 -7.50 -5.17 8.13
CA ARG A 37 -8.48 -4.42 7.32
C ARG A 37 -9.34 -3.42 8.10
N LYS A 38 -8.94 -3.07 9.33
CA LYS A 38 -9.60 -2.06 10.19
C LYS A 38 -9.18 -0.63 9.87
N ALA A 39 -8.12 -0.44 9.09
CA ALA A 39 -7.69 0.85 8.58
C ALA A 39 -7.23 0.73 7.14
N ARG A 40 -7.32 1.83 6.39
CA ARG A 40 -6.86 1.87 5.00
C ARG A 40 -5.57 2.70 4.89
N SER A 41 -4.50 2.08 4.41
CA SER A 41 -3.27 2.79 4.05
C SER A 41 -2.56 2.05 2.92
N HIS A 42 -2.49 2.69 1.75
CA HIS A 42 -1.84 2.12 0.56
C HIS A 42 -0.38 1.77 0.81
N SER A 43 0.37 2.71 1.41
CA SER A 43 1.81 2.54 1.64
C SER A 43 2.10 1.38 2.57
N VAL A 44 1.32 1.23 3.64
CA VAL A 44 1.44 0.10 4.56
C VAL A 44 1.06 -1.21 3.89
N ALA A 45 -0.05 -1.25 3.15
CA ALA A 45 -0.51 -2.46 2.49
C ALA A 45 0.51 -2.95 1.44
N HIS A 46 1.05 -2.04 0.63
CA HIS A 46 2.11 -2.33 -0.33
C HIS A 46 3.41 -2.79 0.34
N ALA A 47 3.78 -2.19 1.47
CA ALA A 47 4.95 -2.62 2.22
C ALA A 47 4.79 -4.03 2.80
N ILE A 48 3.61 -4.37 3.32
CA ILE A 48 3.29 -5.72 3.78
C ILE A 48 3.39 -6.70 2.61
N ALA A 49 2.75 -6.40 1.48
CA ALA A 49 2.79 -7.27 0.30
C ALA A 49 4.22 -7.46 -0.23
N LYS A 50 5.01 -6.39 -0.29
CA LYS A 50 6.43 -6.45 -0.67
C LYS A 50 7.27 -7.27 0.30
N ALA A 51 7.09 -7.12 1.60
CA ALA A 51 7.79 -7.92 2.60
C ALA A 51 7.42 -9.41 2.54
N LEU A 52 6.16 -9.69 2.19
CA LEU A 52 5.64 -11.02 1.91
C LEU A 52 6.03 -11.54 0.51
N GLY A 53 6.57 -10.70 -0.39
CA GLY A 53 6.89 -11.12 -1.76
C GLY A 53 5.68 -11.60 -2.56
N HIS A 54 4.48 -11.17 -2.18
CA HIS A 54 3.22 -11.51 -2.83
C HIS A 54 2.61 -10.26 -3.48
N PRO A 55 1.82 -10.42 -4.57
CA PRO A 55 1.06 -9.30 -5.13
C PRO A 55 0.03 -8.78 -4.11
N ILE A 56 -0.25 -7.48 -4.18
CA ILE A 56 -1.18 -6.81 -3.26
C ILE A 56 -2.59 -7.42 -3.32
N GLU A 57 -2.98 -7.93 -4.48
CA GLU A 57 -4.24 -8.62 -4.75
C GLU A 57 -4.35 -9.95 -3.99
N GLU A 58 -3.26 -10.67 -3.78
CA GLU A 58 -3.26 -11.93 -3.03
C GLU A 58 -3.32 -11.69 -1.52
N VAL A 59 -2.59 -10.67 -1.06
CA VAL A 59 -2.54 -10.30 0.36
C VAL A 59 -3.86 -9.64 0.79
N PHE A 60 -4.34 -8.69 0.01
CA PHE A 60 -5.57 -7.91 0.23
C PHE A 60 -6.55 -8.01 -0.97
N PRO A 61 -7.15 -9.19 -1.22
CA PRO A 61 -8.10 -9.37 -2.32
C PRO A 61 -9.40 -8.57 -2.10
N ASP A 62 -9.75 -8.33 -0.85
CA ASP A 62 -11.04 -7.72 -0.46
C ASP A 62 -11.00 -6.17 -0.49
N VAL A 63 -9.86 -5.58 -0.87
CA VAL A 63 -9.62 -4.14 -0.83
C VAL A 63 -9.26 -3.63 -2.22
N GLU A 64 -10.27 -3.50 -3.09
CA GLU A 64 -10.12 -3.07 -4.49
C GLU A 64 -9.33 -1.76 -4.66
N SER A 65 -9.43 -0.85 -3.68
CA SER A 65 -8.68 0.41 -3.72
C SER A 65 -7.18 0.17 -3.87
N TYR A 66 -6.65 -0.93 -3.30
CA TYR A 66 -5.24 -1.28 -3.35
C TYR A 66 -4.77 -1.86 -4.68
N HIS A 67 -5.68 -2.36 -5.50
CA HIS A 67 -5.35 -2.98 -6.78
C HIS A 67 -5.08 -1.95 -7.87
N ARG A 68 -5.50 -0.69 -7.65
CA ARG A 68 -5.17 0.38 -8.58
C ARG A 68 -3.70 0.77 -8.42
N PRO A 69 -2.91 0.76 -9.50
CA PRO A 69 -1.57 1.29 -9.45
C PRO A 69 -1.65 2.78 -9.09
N THR A 70 -1.08 3.15 -7.94
CA THR A 70 -0.73 4.56 -7.71
C THR A 70 0.32 4.95 -8.75
N PRO A 71 0.16 6.06 -9.51
CA PRO A 71 1.12 6.48 -10.51
C PRO A 71 2.51 6.52 -9.89
N SER A 72 3.35 5.60 -10.35
CA SER A 72 4.52 5.10 -9.64
C SER A 72 5.76 5.94 -9.90
N SER A 73 5.76 6.78 -10.93
CA SER A 73 6.88 7.66 -11.24
C SER A 73 6.50 9.14 -11.09
N LYS A 74 7.47 9.94 -10.67
CA LYS A 74 7.37 11.41 -10.67
C LYS A 74 6.99 11.93 -12.07
N ILE A 75 7.50 11.28 -13.12
CA ILE A 75 7.22 11.59 -14.52
C ILE A 75 5.73 11.39 -14.86
N GLU A 76 5.14 10.26 -14.46
CA GLU A 76 3.71 9.99 -14.69
C GLU A 76 2.81 10.97 -13.91
N ARG A 77 3.23 11.39 -12.72
CA ARG A 77 2.49 12.41 -11.96
C ARG A 77 2.55 13.77 -12.63
N ASP A 78 3.74 14.22 -13.02
CA ASP A 78 3.93 15.51 -13.69
C ASP A 78 3.18 15.55 -15.03
N GLN A 79 3.13 14.43 -15.77
CA GLN A 79 2.39 14.33 -17.03
C GLN A 79 0.87 14.37 -16.82
N LYS A 80 0.34 13.63 -15.83
CA LYS A 80 -1.10 13.72 -15.48
C LYS A 80 -1.49 15.09 -14.94
N GLU A 81 -0.60 15.76 -14.23
CA GLU A 81 -0.84 17.13 -13.74
C GLU A 81 -0.93 18.12 -14.91
N ARG A 82 -0.05 18.01 -15.91
CA ARG A 82 -0.13 18.81 -17.14
C ARG A 82 -1.41 18.54 -17.93
N GLU A 83 -1.81 17.28 -18.10
CA GLU A 83 -3.07 16.90 -18.75
C GLU A 83 -4.28 17.50 -18.02
N LEU A 84 -4.27 17.48 -16.68
CA LEU A 84 -5.33 18.07 -15.86
C LEU A 84 -5.41 19.59 -16.05
N VAL A 85 -4.28 20.29 -16.04
CA VAL A 85 -4.22 21.75 -16.27
C VAL A 85 -4.73 22.10 -17.66
N ALA A 86 -4.36 21.34 -18.69
CA ALA A 86 -4.85 21.55 -20.05
C ALA A 86 -6.38 21.37 -20.15
N LEU A 87 -6.93 20.30 -19.57
CA LEU A 87 -8.38 20.06 -19.55
C LEU A 87 -9.18 21.13 -18.81
N LEU A 88 -8.62 21.72 -17.76
CA LEU A 88 -9.27 22.78 -16.99
C LEU A 88 -9.22 24.14 -17.70
N ASN A 89 -8.16 24.39 -18.49
CA ASN A 89 -7.99 25.63 -19.24
C ASN A 89 -8.70 25.63 -20.61
N ASP A 90 -8.98 24.46 -21.21
CA ASP A 90 -9.66 24.32 -22.51
C ASP A 90 -11.19 24.53 -22.43
N LYS A 91 -11.72 24.89 -21.25
CA LYS A 91 -13.13 25.22 -21.00
C LYS A 91 -13.44 26.72 -20.96
N SER A 92 -12.70 27.55 -21.71
CA SER A 92 -12.99 28.97 -21.88
C SER A 92 -13.53 29.28 -23.27
#